data_AF-A0A7X3XIX0-F1
#
_entry.id   AF-A0A7X3XIX0-F1
#
_cell.length_a   1.000
_cell.length_b   1.000
_cell.length_c   1.000
_cell.angle_alpha   90.00
_cell.angle_beta   90.00
_cell.angle_gamma   90.00
#
_symmetry.space_group_name_H-M   'P 1'
#
loop_
_entity.id
_entity.type
_entity.pdbx_description
1 polymer ?
#
loop_
_entity_poly.entity_id
_entity_poly.type
_entity_poly.pdbx_seq_one_letter_code
_entity_poly.pdbx_strand_id
1 'polypeptide(L)'
;MFVPLLPINQEKLSRILQSEFELWVHNFDQRPIPEAQELRAFFVQWFAVFAPECFKQALIDEISAFACETKQHVDFRRRKWYGLLPIEVALYALSSDSSWINMARANLNHHNSSLRSLVLESLLLVVDKLRFDDPYLLAPVTDNLERSVFYDTDTALFLCMAQGEPEMKHIQIKRWLDQVNMSTNAREKLQALSDGKFVPNPFLHHVTQWTCYILLRLASQETPSQPTLFLEIPNEFQLKFPIILGWVIKQRMMEHPLFQPFIRLEQVKT
;
A
#
# COMPACT_ATOMS: atom_id res chain seq x y z
N MET A 1 9.14 -7.20 13.79
CA MET A 1 8.11 -6.19 14.11
C MET A 1 7.07 -6.86 14.99
N PHE A 2 6.90 -6.42 16.24
CA PHE A 2 5.86 -6.94 17.15
C PHE A 2 4.57 -6.15 16.89
N VAL A 3 3.59 -6.77 16.23
CA VAL A 3 2.21 -6.29 16.29
C VAL A 3 1.63 -6.89 17.58
N PRO A 4 1.37 -6.11 18.63
CA PRO A 4 0.70 -6.63 19.81
C PRO A 4 -0.63 -7.23 19.36
N LEU A 5 -0.89 -8.48 19.76
CA LEU A 5 -2.20 -9.12 19.60
C LEU A 5 -3.17 -8.45 20.58
N LEU A 6 -3.53 -7.20 20.29
CA LEU A 6 -4.67 -6.58 20.93
C LEU A 6 -5.89 -7.43 20.57
N PRO A 7 -6.83 -7.65 21.51
CA PRO A 7 -8.11 -8.25 21.17
C PRO A 7 -8.84 -7.28 20.23
N ILE A 8 -8.65 -7.47 18.93
CA ILE A 8 -9.18 -6.60 17.88
C ILE A 8 -10.61 -7.08 17.57
N ASN A 9 -11.59 -6.25 17.95
CA ASN A 9 -12.98 -6.45 17.57
C ASN A 9 -13.23 -5.80 16.19
N GLN A 10 -13.69 -6.57 15.22
CA GLN A 10 -14.04 -6.10 13.86
C GLN A 10 -14.98 -4.88 13.90
N GLU A 11 -16.01 -4.88 14.76
CA GLU A 11 -16.95 -3.77 14.88
C GLU A 11 -16.30 -2.50 15.45
N LYS A 12 -15.29 -2.66 16.33
CA LYS A 12 -14.50 -1.53 16.82
C LYS A 12 -13.62 -0.98 15.69
N LEU A 13 -12.98 -1.85 14.92
CA LEU A 13 -12.18 -1.44 13.75
C LEU A 13 -13.01 -0.74 12.68
N SER A 14 -14.19 -1.26 12.33
CA SER A 14 -15.07 -0.63 11.36
C SER A 14 -15.43 0.80 11.77
N ARG A 15 -15.68 1.04 13.07
CA ARG A 15 -15.96 2.38 13.59
C ARG A 15 -14.75 3.32 13.54
N ILE A 16 -13.56 2.82 13.86
CA ILE A 16 -12.33 3.60 13.76
C ILE A 16 -12.06 3.96 12.30
N LEU A 17 -12.20 3.00 11.40
CA LEU A 17 -12.02 3.17 9.97
C LEU A 17 -12.99 4.20 9.38
N GLN A 18 -14.28 4.12 9.75
CA GLN A 18 -15.28 5.13 9.41
C GLN A 18 -14.84 6.52 9.89
N SER A 19 -14.43 6.63 11.16
CA SER A 19 -13.99 7.91 11.73
C SER A 19 -12.74 8.48 11.05
N GLU A 20 -11.74 7.65 10.71
CA GLU A 20 -10.56 8.13 9.97
C GLU A 20 -10.92 8.58 8.55
N PHE A 21 -11.85 7.89 7.88
CA PHE A 21 -12.33 8.30 6.57
C PHE A 21 -13.09 9.64 6.62
N GLU A 22 -14.03 9.81 7.57
CA GLU A 22 -14.77 11.06 7.76
C GLU A 22 -13.84 12.25 8.07
N LEU A 23 -12.87 12.02 8.95
CA LEU A 23 -11.86 13.02 9.31
C LEU A 23 -10.90 13.34 8.15
N TRP A 24 -10.70 12.40 7.23
CA TRP A 24 -9.97 12.62 6.00
C TRP A 24 -10.78 13.45 5.00
N VAL A 25 -12.04 13.05 4.74
CA VAL A 25 -12.98 13.78 3.87
C VAL A 25 -13.12 15.24 4.30
N HIS A 26 -13.31 15.48 5.61
CA HIS A 26 -13.49 16.84 6.16
C HIS A 26 -12.32 17.80 5.83
N ASN A 27 -11.11 17.26 5.67
CA ASN A 27 -9.89 18.04 5.48
C ASN A 27 -9.25 17.81 4.11
N PHE A 28 -9.94 17.13 3.19
CA PHE A 28 -9.39 16.71 1.89
C PHE A 28 -8.87 17.89 1.05
N ASP A 29 -9.58 19.02 1.10
CA ASP A 29 -9.25 20.23 0.36
C ASP A 29 -8.22 21.13 1.09
N GLN A 30 -7.75 20.75 2.28
CA GLN A 30 -6.71 21.49 3.01
C GLN A 30 -5.39 21.48 2.22
N ARG A 31 -4.74 22.65 2.12
CA ARG A 31 -3.48 22.85 1.40
C ARG A 31 -2.50 23.71 2.22
N PRO A 32 -1.20 23.34 2.32
CA PRO A 32 -0.60 22.07 1.84
C PRO A 32 -1.23 20.85 2.53
N ILE A 33 -1.11 19.65 1.93
CA ILE A 33 -1.66 18.44 2.54
C ILE A 33 -0.90 18.18 3.85
N PRO A 34 -1.57 18.17 5.00
CA PRO A 34 -0.91 17.83 6.27
C PRO A 34 -0.49 16.36 6.30
N GLU A 35 0.64 16.03 6.91
CA GLU A 35 1.10 14.64 7.10
C GLU A 35 0.01 13.77 7.76
N ALA A 36 -0.73 14.32 8.72
CA ALA A 36 -1.85 13.62 9.35
C ALA A 36 -2.94 13.20 8.35
N GLN A 37 -3.17 13.96 7.29
CA GLN A 37 -4.13 13.61 6.23
C GLN A 37 -3.61 12.49 5.33
N GLU A 38 -2.32 12.51 5.00
CA GLU A 38 -1.68 11.41 4.26
C GLU A 38 -1.76 10.11 5.07
N LEU A 39 -1.40 10.15 6.36
CA LEU A 39 -1.48 9.00 7.24
C LEU A 39 -2.90 8.43 7.38
N ARG A 40 -3.93 9.29 7.37
CA ARG A 40 -5.34 8.84 7.35
C ARG A 40 -5.72 8.12 6.06
N ALA A 41 -5.31 8.66 4.91
CA ALA A 41 -5.57 8.02 3.62
C ALA A 41 -4.89 6.64 3.55
N PHE A 42 -3.63 6.57 3.99
CA PHE A 42 -2.88 5.31 4.08
C PHE A 42 -3.44 4.36 5.14
N PHE A 43 -4.03 4.86 6.22
CA PHE A 43 -4.74 4.02 7.19
C PHE A 43 -5.92 3.30 6.53
N VAL A 44 -6.76 4.02 5.78
CA VAL A 44 -7.88 3.42 5.05
C VAL A 44 -7.35 2.39 4.04
N GLN A 45 -6.33 2.75 3.26
CA GLN A 45 -5.71 1.85 2.28
C GLN A 45 -5.13 0.58 2.93
N TRP A 46 -4.44 0.72 4.05
CA TRP A 46 -3.81 -0.40 4.75
C TRP A 46 -4.86 -1.39 5.24
N PHE A 47 -5.96 -0.90 5.83
CA PHE A 47 -7.05 -1.77 6.25
C PHE A 47 -7.71 -2.44 5.05
N ALA A 48 -7.84 -1.75 3.91
CA ALA A 48 -8.42 -2.33 2.70
C ALA A 48 -7.62 -3.54 2.17
N VAL A 49 -6.30 -3.55 2.41
CA VAL A 49 -5.42 -4.65 2.01
C VAL A 49 -5.38 -5.76 3.06
N PHE A 50 -5.14 -5.42 4.33
CA PHE A 50 -4.84 -6.42 5.36
C PHE A 50 -6.03 -6.86 6.20
N ALA A 51 -7.12 -6.09 6.20
CA ALA A 51 -8.34 -6.38 6.95
C ALA A 51 -9.61 -5.96 6.17
N PRO A 52 -9.78 -6.36 4.89
CA PRO A 52 -10.92 -5.97 4.06
C PRO A 52 -12.27 -6.31 4.70
N GLU A 53 -12.34 -7.35 5.53
CA GLU A 53 -13.51 -7.72 6.31
C GLU A 53 -14.01 -6.61 7.27
N CYS A 54 -13.18 -5.62 7.60
CA CYS A 54 -13.57 -4.49 8.42
C CYS A 54 -14.36 -3.42 7.66
N PHE A 55 -14.45 -3.51 6.34
CA PHE A 55 -15.23 -2.58 5.51
C PHE A 55 -16.67 -3.07 5.38
N LYS A 56 -17.59 -2.33 6.00
CA LYS A 56 -19.03 -2.51 5.75
C LYS A 56 -19.38 -1.95 4.38
N GLN A 57 -20.34 -2.57 3.68
CA GLN A 57 -20.75 -2.12 2.34
C GLN A 57 -21.11 -0.63 2.31
N ALA A 58 -21.80 -0.12 3.33
CA ALA A 58 -22.15 1.31 3.43
C ALA A 58 -20.91 2.23 3.37
N LEU A 59 -19.80 1.86 4.03
CA LEU A 59 -18.56 2.63 3.98
C LEU A 59 -17.89 2.51 2.60
N ILE A 60 -17.92 1.32 1.98
CA ILE A 60 -17.39 1.15 0.62
C ILE A 60 -18.14 2.05 -0.38
N ASP A 61 -19.47 2.09 -0.27
CA ASP A 61 -20.33 2.92 -1.11
C ASP A 61 -20.05 4.41 -0.87
N GLU A 62 -19.85 4.83 0.38
CA GLU A 62 -19.49 6.20 0.75
C GLU A 62 -18.12 6.61 0.17
N ILE A 63 -17.10 5.77 0.34
CA ILE A 63 -15.76 5.99 -0.22
C ILE A 63 -15.82 6.12 -1.75
N SER A 64 -16.54 5.19 -2.39
CA SER A 64 -16.70 5.16 -3.84
C SER A 64 -17.43 6.41 -4.37
N ALA A 65 -18.52 6.81 -3.69
CA ALA A 65 -19.28 8.01 -4.04
C ALA A 65 -18.42 9.27 -3.93
N PHE A 66 -17.70 9.44 -2.81
CA PHE A 66 -16.80 10.58 -2.62
C PHE A 66 -15.70 10.64 -3.69
N ALA A 67 -15.08 9.50 -4.01
CA ALA A 67 -14.06 9.43 -5.04
C ALA A 67 -14.63 9.79 -6.43
N CYS A 68 -15.82 9.30 -6.77
CA CYS A 68 -16.51 9.63 -8.02
C CYS A 68 -16.87 11.11 -8.11
N GLU A 69 -17.43 11.70 -7.05
CA GLU A 69 -17.78 13.11 -6.98
C GLU A 69 -16.53 14.00 -7.11
N THR A 70 -15.46 13.65 -6.39
CA THR A 70 -14.19 14.37 -6.44
C THR A 70 -13.60 14.40 -7.85
N LYS A 71 -13.73 13.31 -8.61
CA LYS A 71 -13.27 13.23 -10.01
C LYS A 71 -14.04 14.16 -10.96
N GLN A 72 -15.28 14.50 -10.63
CA GLN A 72 -16.12 15.40 -11.42
C GLN A 72 -15.79 16.87 -11.17
N HIS A 73 -15.08 17.19 -10.09
CA HIS A 73 -14.70 18.55 -9.75
C HIS A 73 -13.74 19.16 -10.79
N VAL A 74 -13.96 20.43 -11.17
CA VAL A 74 -13.17 21.14 -12.20
C VAL A 74 -11.66 21.14 -11.91
N ASP A 75 -11.28 21.26 -10.65
CA ASP A 75 -9.87 21.26 -10.22
C ASP A 75 -9.24 19.88 -10.04
N PHE A 76 -9.98 18.79 -10.29
CA PHE A 76 -9.51 17.44 -10.01
C PHE A 76 -8.14 17.15 -10.63
N ARG A 77 -8.05 17.31 -11.95
CA ARG A 77 -6.83 17.06 -12.74
C ARG A 77 -5.65 17.96 -12.36
N ARG A 78 -5.91 19.11 -11.74
CA ARG A 78 -4.86 20.09 -11.40
C ARG A 78 -4.34 19.91 -9.98
N ARG A 79 -5.24 19.64 -9.02
CA ARG A 79 -4.92 19.80 -7.60
C ARG A 79 -5.48 18.73 -6.67
N LYS A 80 -6.48 17.93 -7.08
CA LYS A 80 -7.14 16.98 -6.15
C LYS A 80 -6.74 15.53 -6.38
N TRP A 81 -6.33 15.17 -7.60
CA TRP A 81 -6.07 13.77 -7.97
C TRP A 81 -5.06 13.06 -7.06
N TYR A 82 -3.96 13.73 -6.71
CA TYR A 82 -2.87 13.09 -5.96
C TYR A 82 -3.25 12.77 -4.51
N GLY A 83 -4.08 13.60 -3.87
CA GLY A 83 -4.59 13.32 -2.52
C GLY A 83 -5.59 12.16 -2.48
N LEU A 84 -6.23 11.86 -3.61
CA LEU A 84 -7.22 10.79 -3.72
C LEU A 84 -6.55 9.40 -3.94
N LEU A 85 -5.29 9.34 -4.36
CA LEU A 85 -4.64 8.10 -4.80
C LEU A 85 -4.70 6.96 -3.77
N PRO A 86 -4.39 7.15 -2.46
CA PRO A 86 -4.46 6.04 -1.51
C PRO A 86 -5.88 5.48 -1.37
N ILE A 87 -6.90 6.35 -1.51
CA ILE A 87 -8.31 5.97 -1.45
C ILE A 87 -8.74 5.21 -2.71
N GLU A 88 -8.31 5.65 -3.90
CA GLU A 88 -8.57 4.88 -5.11
C GLU A 88 -7.90 3.50 -5.04
N VAL A 89 -6.67 3.43 -4.53
CA VAL A 89 -5.99 2.15 -4.36
C VAL A 89 -6.68 1.28 -3.30
N ALA A 90 -7.26 1.87 -2.25
CA ALA A 90 -8.10 1.15 -1.29
C ALA A 90 -9.32 0.53 -1.99
N LEU A 91 -10.00 1.28 -2.86
CA LEU A 91 -11.13 0.78 -3.66
C LEU A 91 -10.69 -0.34 -4.61
N TYR A 92 -9.51 -0.25 -5.22
CA TYR A 92 -8.93 -1.35 -5.99
C TYR A 92 -8.67 -2.59 -5.13
N ALA A 93 -8.09 -2.43 -3.94
CA ALA A 93 -7.82 -3.55 -3.04
C ALA A 93 -9.10 -4.32 -2.67
N LEU A 94 -10.21 -3.60 -2.46
CA LEU A 94 -11.52 -4.12 -2.08
C LEU A 94 -12.32 -4.71 -3.25
N SER A 95 -12.26 -4.09 -4.44
CA SER A 95 -13.10 -4.47 -5.59
C SER A 95 -12.37 -5.29 -6.65
N SER A 96 -11.03 -5.26 -6.65
CA SER A 96 -10.18 -5.72 -7.75
C SER A 96 -10.42 -5.01 -9.10
N ASP A 97 -11.22 -3.93 -9.12
CA ASP A 97 -11.44 -3.15 -10.33
C ASP A 97 -10.24 -2.24 -10.61
N SER A 98 -9.49 -2.60 -11.65
CA SER A 98 -8.29 -1.89 -12.06
C SER A 98 -8.54 -0.44 -12.53
N SER A 99 -9.80 -0.07 -12.81
CA SER A 99 -10.18 1.29 -13.18
C SER A 99 -9.80 2.32 -12.10
N TRP A 100 -9.80 1.90 -10.83
CA TRP A 100 -9.44 2.74 -9.69
C TRP A 100 -7.96 3.15 -9.70
N ILE A 101 -7.05 2.30 -10.17
CA ILE A 101 -5.60 2.61 -10.17
C ILE A 101 -5.10 3.22 -11.47
N ASN A 102 -5.99 3.54 -12.42
CA ASN A 102 -5.60 4.13 -13.71
C ASN A 102 -4.88 5.47 -13.54
N MET A 103 -5.28 6.29 -12.57
CA MET A 103 -4.62 7.57 -12.29
C MET A 103 -3.19 7.34 -11.78
N ALA A 104 -3.00 6.43 -10.84
CA ALA A 104 -1.68 6.08 -10.31
C ALA A 104 -0.77 5.53 -11.42
N ARG A 105 -1.25 4.56 -12.21
CA ARG A 105 -0.52 3.99 -13.36
C ARG A 105 -0.05 5.07 -14.34
N ALA A 106 -0.97 5.95 -14.74
CA ALA A 106 -0.68 7.01 -15.70
C ALA A 106 0.31 8.06 -15.18
N ASN A 107 0.56 8.12 -13.87
CA ASN A 107 1.44 9.10 -13.24
C ASN A 107 2.67 8.46 -12.57
N LEU A 108 2.96 7.18 -12.81
CA LEU A 108 4.12 6.51 -12.23
C LEU A 108 5.45 7.09 -12.73
N ASN A 109 5.46 7.72 -13.92
CA ASN A 109 6.60 8.47 -14.47
C ASN A 109 6.45 10.00 -14.32
N HIS A 110 5.62 10.48 -13.39
CA HIS A 110 5.35 11.90 -13.23
C HIS A 110 6.65 12.71 -13.05
N HIS A 111 6.77 13.86 -13.71
CA HIS A 111 8.03 14.64 -13.78
C HIS A 111 8.44 15.28 -12.44
N ASN A 112 7.49 15.56 -11.56
CA ASN A 112 7.74 16.03 -10.20
C ASN A 112 8.03 14.84 -9.27
N SER A 113 9.17 14.85 -8.58
CA SER A 113 9.64 13.76 -7.72
C SER A 113 8.75 13.49 -6.52
N SER A 114 8.20 14.51 -5.87
CA SER A 114 7.29 14.34 -4.73
C SER A 114 5.98 13.66 -5.15
N LEU A 115 5.42 14.07 -6.30
CA LEU A 115 4.23 13.41 -6.85
C LEU A 115 4.52 11.97 -7.29
N ARG A 116 5.70 11.70 -7.82
CA ARG A 116 6.12 10.33 -8.15
C ARG A 116 6.25 9.46 -6.91
N SER A 117 6.85 9.97 -5.84
CA SER A 117 6.93 9.28 -4.54
C SER A 117 5.54 8.94 -4.04
N LEU A 118 4.62 9.91 -4.02
CA LEU A 118 3.24 9.68 -3.58
C LEU A 118 2.49 8.66 -4.44
N VAL A 119 2.67 8.68 -5.77
CA VAL A 119 2.10 7.67 -6.68
C VAL A 119 2.66 6.28 -6.37
N LEU A 120 3.98 6.19 -6.21
CA LEU A 120 4.65 4.93 -5.88
C LEU A 120 4.17 4.39 -4.54
N GLU A 121 4.19 5.22 -3.50
CA GLU A 121 3.72 4.93 -2.14
C GLU A 121 2.28 4.43 -2.14
N SER A 122 1.40 5.10 -2.90
CA SER A 122 0.00 4.69 -3.05
C SER A 122 -0.12 3.30 -3.69
N LEU A 123 0.81 2.85 -4.52
CA LEU A 123 0.73 1.52 -5.13
C LEU A 123 1.42 0.42 -4.31
N LEU A 124 2.31 0.76 -3.37
CA LEU A 124 3.13 -0.20 -2.64
C LEU A 124 2.33 -1.29 -1.93
N LEU A 125 1.21 -0.93 -1.30
CA LEU A 125 0.39 -1.86 -0.52
C LEU A 125 -0.43 -2.85 -1.38
N VAL A 126 -0.54 -2.61 -2.68
CA VAL A 126 -1.24 -3.51 -3.60
C VAL A 126 -0.29 -4.12 -4.62
N VAL A 127 1.02 -3.98 -4.43
CA VAL A 127 2.02 -4.45 -5.39
C VAL A 127 1.87 -5.95 -5.67
N ASP A 128 1.49 -6.72 -4.66
CA ASP A 128 1.22 -8.16 -4.74
C ASP A 128 -0.04 -8.52 -5.53
N LYS A 129 -0.89 -7.54 -5.90
CA LYS A 129 -2.05 -7.70 -6.78
C LYS A 129 -1.79 -7.23 -8.20
N LEU A 130 -0.69 -6.49 -8.41
CA LEU A 130 -0.29 -6.00 -9.72
C LEU A 130 0.43 -7.09 -10.51
N ARG A 131 0.38 -6.96 -11.83
CA ARG A 131 1.13 -7.84 -12.73
C ARG A 131 2.38 -7.13 -13.25
N PHE A 132 3.50 -7.84 -13.25
CA PHE A 132 4.78 -7.39 -13.78
C PHE A 132 4.71 -7.09 -15.29
N ASP A 133 3.92 -7.88 -16.02
CA ASP A 133 3.73 -7.76 -17.47
C ASP A 133 2.68 -6.69 -17.87
N ASP A 134 2.15 -5.94 -16.91
CA ASP A 134 1.20 -4.84 -17.17
C ASP A 134 1.91 -3.71 -17.95
N PRO A 135 1.56 -3.47 -19.24
CA PRO A 135 2.22 -2.44 -20.04
C PRO A 135 2.03 -1.03 -19.46
N TYR A 136 0.95 -0.79 -18.72
CA TYR A 136 0.68 0.49 -18.07
C TYR A 136 1.56 0.75 -16.85
N LEU A 137 2.25 -0.27 -16.33
CA LEU A 137 3.28 -0.12 -15.30
C LEU A 137 4.69 -0.19 -15.91
N LEU A 138 4.90 -1.13 -16.83
CA LEU A 138 6.20 -1.39 -17.44
C LEU A 138 6.74 -0.19 -18.23
N ALA A 139 5.91 0.46 -19.03
CA ALA A 139 6.34 1.61 -19.83
C ALA A 139 6.76 2.80 -18.95
N PRO A 140 5.95 3.29 -17.99
CA PRO A 140 6.39 4.34 -17.07
C PRO A 140 7.65 4.01 -16.26
N VAL A 141 7.82 2.75 -15.83
CA VAL A 141 9.04 2.32 -15.13
C VAL A 141 10.27 2.41 -16.04
N THR A 142 10.12 1.97 -17.30
CA THR A 142 11.18 2.07 -18.30
C THR A 142 11.55 3.54 -18.57
N ASP A 143 10.56 4.41 -18.73
CA ASP A 143 10.76 5.85 -18.91
C ASP A 143 11.53 6.48 -17.73
N ASN A 144 11.21 6.07 -16.49
CA ASN A 144 11.90 6.55 -15.30
C ASN A 144 13.38 6.14 -15.30
N LEU A 145 13.68 4.89 -15.66
CA LEU A 145 15.05 4.39 -15.77
C LEU A 145 15.83 5.14 -16.86
N GLU A 146 15.25 5.32 -18.05
CA GLU A 146 15.87 6.04 -19.18
C GLU A 146 16.22 7.48 -18.85
N ARG A 147 15.34 8.16 -18.11
CA ARG A 147 15.55 9.56 -17.73
C ARG A 147 16.49 9.72 -16.54
N SER A 148 16.85 8.63 -15.85
CA SER A 148 17.71 8.63 -14.65
C SER A 148 17.28 9.67 -13.61
N VAL A 149 15.97 9.79 -13.40
CA VAL A 149 15.33 10.78 -12.53
C VAL A 149 15.21 10.24 -11.10
N PHE A 150 14.97 11.10 -10.11
CA PHE A 150 14.78 10.68 -8.71
C PHE A 150 13.76 9.53 -8.56
N TYR A 151 14.06 8.51 -7.75
CA TYR A 151 13.24 7.28 -7.60
C TYR A 151 13.16 6.38 -8.85
N ASP A 152 14.03 6.56 -9.87
CA ASP A 152 14.12 5.68 -11.04
C ASP A 152 14.20 4.19 -10.64
N THR A 153 15.15 3.91 -9.77
CA THR A 153 15.49 2.58 -9.26
C THR A 153 14.34 2.03 -8.43
N ASP A 154 13.70 2.87 -7.63
CA ASP A 154 12.64 2.45 -6.73
C ASP A 154 11.40 2.03 -7.52
N THR A 155 11.03 2.72 -8.60
CA THR A 155 9.91 2.28 -9.46
C THR A 155 10.19 0.93 -10.14
N ALA A 156 11.44 0.63 -10.50
CA ALA A 156 11.82 -0.68 -11.03
C ALA A 156 11.81 -1.78 -9.95
N LEU A 157 12.34 -1.49 -8.76
CA LEU A 157 12.29 -2.42 -7.62
C LEU A 157 10.86 -2.72 -7.18
N PHE A 158 9.99 -1.70 -7.18
CA PHE A 158 8.54 -1.87 -6.98
C PHE A 158 7.96 -2.84 -7.98
N LEU A 159 8.20 -2.65 -9.28
CA LEU A 159 7.65 -3.54 -10.30
C LEU A 159 8.17 -4.97 -10.13
N CYS A 160 9.43 -5.16 -9.76
CA CYS A 160 10.00 -6.49 -9.48
C CYS A 160 9.27 -7.24 -8.34
N MET A 161 8.62 -6.54 -7.41
CA MET A 161 7.81 -7.15 -6.35
C MET A 161 6.39 -7.56 -6.81
N ALA A 162 5.93 -7.10 -7.99
CA ALA A 162 4.62 -7.45 -8.53
C ALA A 162 4.54 -8.92 -8.95
N GLN A 163 3.33 -9.47 -9.12
CA GLN A 163 3.15 -10.85 -9.57
C GLN A 163 3.66 -11.05 -11.00
N GLY A 164 4.25 -12.21 -11.29
CA GLY A 164 4.64 -12.57 -12.65
C GLY A 164 5.71 -13.64 -12.66
N GLU A 165 5.80 -14.35 -13.79
CA GLU A 165 6.76 -15.43 -13.97
C GLU A 165 8.21 -14.94 -13.76
N PRO A 166 9.03 -15.63 -12.96
CA PRO A 166 10.43 -15.27 -12.74
C PRO A 166 11.20 -15.07 -14.05
N GLU A 167 10.98 -15.93 -15.03
CA GLU A 167 11.60 -15.88 -16.36
C GLU A 167 11.33 -14.55 -17.06
N MET A 168 10.08 -14.07 -17.02
CA MET A 168 9.68 -12.80 -17.62
C MET A 168 10.34 -11.61 -16.93
N LYS A 169 10.46 -11.65 -15.60
CA LYS A 169 11.17 -10.64 -14.83
C LYS A 169 12.65 -10.59 -15.21
N HIS A 170 13.30 -11.74 -15.28
CA HIS A 170 14.70 -11.85 -15.70
C HIS A 170 14.93 -11.34 -17.13
N ILE A 171 14.08 -11.73 -18.09
CA ILE A 171 14.16 -11.25 -19.48
C ILE A 171 14.04 -9.73 -19.54
N GLN A 172 13.07 -9.16 -18.82
CA GLN A 172 12.84 -7.72 -18.84
C GLN A 172 13.95 -6.93 -18.15
N ILE A 173 14.48 -7.43 -17.03
CA ILE A 173 15.63 -6.79 -16.36
C ILE A 173 16.86 -6.83 -17.24
N LYS A 174 17.14 -7.97 -17.88
CA LYS A 174 18.22 -8.07 -18.86
C LYS A 174 18.03 -7.05 -20.00
N ARG A 175 16.81 -6.92 -20.53
CA ARG A 175 16.48 -5.91 -21.53
C ARG A 175 16.79 -4.49 -21.04
N TRP A 176 16.41 -4.15 -19.81
CA TRP A 176 16.74 -2.84 -19.23
C TRP A 176 18.27 -2.66 -19.13
N LEU A 177 19.01 -3.65 -18.62
CA LEU A 177 20.46 -3.58 -18.47
C LEU A 177 21.19 -3.39 -19.81
N ASP A 178 20.70 -4.06 -20.86
CA ASP A 178 21.29 -4.05 -22.21
C ASP A 178 20.92 -2.80 -23.03
N GLN A 179 19.69 -2.30 -22.90
CA GLN A 179 19.12 -1.30 -23.83
C GLN A 179 18.86 0.07 -23.21
N VAL A 180 18.70 0.15 -21.88
CA VAL A 180 18.34 1.41 -21.20
C VAL A 180 19.59 2.09 -20.62
N ASN A 181 19.76 3.36 -20.97
CA ASN A 181 20.72 4.22 -20.30
C ASN A 181 20.16 4.67 -18.95
N MET A 182 20.66 4.10 -17.86
CA MET A 182 20.17 4.32 -16.50
C MET A 182 21.30 4.74 -15.57
N SER A 183 20.94 5.28 -14.40
CA SER A 183 21.88 5.62 -13.34
C SER A 183 22.71 4.40 -12.88
N THR A 184 23.92 4.65 -12.38
CA THR A 184 24.81 3.59 -11.84
C THR A 184 24.11 2.81 -10.72
N ASN A 185 23.42 3.50 -9.82
CA ASN A 185 22.67 2.87 -8.73
C ASN A 185 21.55 1.95 -9.24
N ALA A 186 20.79 2.36 -10.25
CA ALA A 186 19.77 1.51 -10.87
C ALA A 186 20.39 0.25 -11.47
N ARG A 187 21.48 0.43 -12.25
CA ARG A 187 22.20 -0.66 -12.91
C ARG A 187 22.74 -1.68 -11.92
N GLU A 188 23.39 -1.23 -10.85
CA GLU A 188 23.95 -2.12 -9.80
C GLU A 188 22.86 -2.95 -9.12
N LYS A 189 21.73 -2.34 -8.73
CA LYS A 189 20.64 -3.07 -8.07
C LYS A 189 19.93 -4.04 -9.02
N LEU A 190 19.69 -3.64 -10.27
CA LEU A 190 19.07 -4.51 -11.27
C LEU A 190 19.98 -5.67 -11.66
N GLN A 191 21.29 -5.45 -11.77
CA GLN A 191 22.27 -6.53 -11.98
C GLN A 191 22.28 -7.49 -10.79
N ALA A 192 22.26 -6.98 -9.56
CA ALA A 192 22.20 -7.82 -8.37
C ALA A 192 20.94 -8.70 -8.36
N LEU A 193 19.77 -8.15 -8.72
CA LEU A 193 18.54 -8.93 -8.86
C LEU A 193 18.64 -10.00 -9.96
N SER A 194 19.20 -9.64 -11.12
CA SER A 194 19.42 -10.58 -12.24
C SER A 194 20.35 -11.73 -11.86
N ASP A 195 21.35 -11.47 -11.02
CA ASP A 195 22.27 -12.48 -10.48
C ASP A 195 21.63 -13.33 -9.36
N GLY A 196 20.38 -13.06 -8.98
CA GLY A 196 19.67 -13.73 -7.89
C GLY A 196 20.13 -13.33 -6.49
N LYS A 197 20.85 -12.21 -6.35
CA LYS A 197 21.29 -11.63 -5.07
C LYS A 197 20.15 -10.89 -4.39
N PHE A 198 20.28 -10.72 -3.07
CA PHE A 198 19.35 -9.95 -2.26
C PHE A 198 19.62 -8.45 -2.42
N VAL A 199 18.58 -7.68 -2.72
CA VAL A 199 18.63 -6.21 -2.76
C VAL A 199 17.82 -5.65 -1.59
N PRO A 200 18.35 -4.72 -0.77
CA PRO A 200 17.60 -4.12 0.33
C PRO A 200 16.29 -3.51 -0.17
N ASN A 201 15.19 -3.81 0.52
CA ASN A 201 13.88 -3.22 0.21
C ASN A 201 13.87 -1.74 0.65
N PRO A 202 13.81 -0.77 -0.29
CA PRO A 202 13.88 0.65 0.06
C PRO A 202 12.59 1.14 0.77
N PHE A 203 11.49 0.38 0.70
CA PHE A 203 10.17 0.81 1.12
C PHE A 203 9.80 0.47 2.57
N LEU A 204 10.65 -0.25 3.29
CA LEU A 204 10.38 -0.66 4.67
C LEU A 204 10.11 0.51 5.62
N HIS A 205 10.69 1.69 5.33
CA HIS A 205 10.48 2.88 6.15
C HIS A 205 9.03 3.40 6.07
N HIS A 206 8.41 3.41 4.88
CA HIS A 206 6.99 3.75 4.71
C HIS A 206 6.09 2.78 5.47
N VAL A 207 6.33 1.47 5.32
CA VAL A 207 5.59 0.43 6.04
C VAL A 207 5.68 0.62 7.55
N THR A 208 6.87 0.96 8.05
CA THR A 208 7.09 1.23 9.47
C THR A 208 6.29 2.44 9.92
N GLN A 209 6.33 3.55 9.18
CA GLN A 209 5.57 4.75 9.48
C GLN A 209 4.06 4.48 9.55
N TRP A 210 3.49 3.83 8.53
CA TRP A 210 2.07 3.48 8.49
C TRP A 210 1.69 2.54 9.63
N THR A 211 2.50 1.51 9.89
CA THR A 211 2.24 0.55 10.97
C THR A 211 2.31 1.23 12.33
N CYS A 212 3.27 2.12 12.56
CA CYS A 212 3.37 2.91 13.79
C CYS A 212 2.14 3.80 13.99
N TYR A 213 1.69 4.49 12.94
CA TYR A 213 0.47 5.29 13.00
C TYR A 213 -0.75 4.43 13.37
N ILE A 214 -0.94 3.28 12.70
CA ILE A 214 -2.04 2.36 12.99
C ILE A 214 -2.00 1.89 14.44
N LEU A 215 -0.84 1.47 14.94
CA LEU A 215 -0.69 1.00 16.32
C LEU A 215 -1.04 2.10 17.33
N LEU A 216 -0.58 3.34 17.11
CA LEU A 216 -0.92 4.48 17.96
C LEU A 216 -2.41 4.81 17.90
N ARG A 217 -3.03 4.76 16.70
CA ARG A 217 -4.46 4.99 16.54
C ARG A 217 -5.31 3.93 17.20
N LEU A 218 -4.91 2.66 17.16
CA LEU A 218 -5.59 1.57 17.84
C LEU A 218 -5.41 1.64 19.37
N ALA A 219 -4.22 2.01 19.85
CA ALA A 219 -3.92 2.13 21.28
C ALA A 219 -4.58 3.35 21.94
N SER A 220 -4.79 4.43 21.20
CA SER A 220 -5.45 5.65 21.68
C SER A 220 -6.97 5.56 21.78
N GLN A 221 -7.58 4.48 21.30
CA GLN A 221 -9.01 4.27 21.48
C GLN A 221 -9.30 3.84 22.91
N GLU A 222 -9.99 4.70 23.66
CA GLU A 222 -10.49 4.37 25.00
C GLU A 222 -11.10 2.96 24.98
N THR A 223 -10.52 2.07 25.80
CA THR A 223 -11.23 0.86 26.19
C THR A 223 -12.41 1.37 27.01
N PRO A 224 -13.67 1.12 26.63
CA PRO A 224 -14.79 1.60 27.43
C PRO A 224 -14.56 1.17 28.87
N SER A 225 -14.52 2.16 29.76
CA SER A 225 -14.35 2.03 31.20
C SER A 225 -15.53 1.26 31.78
N GLN A 226 -15.54 -0.05 31.61
CA GLN A 226 -16.20 -0.93 32.56
C GLN A 226 -15.12 -1.58 33.41
N PRO A 227 -15.07 -1.31 34.72
CA PRO A 227 -14.37 -2.19 35.63
C PRO A 227 -15.15 -3.50 35.61
N THR A 228 -14.78 -4.43 34.73
CA THR A 228 -15.20 -5.81 34.87
C THR A 228 -14.57 -6.30 36.15
N LEU A 229 -15.38 -6.36 37.22
CA LEU A 229 -15.16 -7.30 38.31
C LEU A 229 -14.62 -8.59 37.69
N PHE A 230 -13.49 -9.06 38.19
CA PHE A 230 -12.94 -10.37 37.91
C PHE A 230 -13.97 -11.44 38.33
N LEU A 231 -14.99 -11.64 37.50
CA LEU A 231 -15.78 -12.86 37.49
C LEU A 231 -14.90 -13.87 36.79
N GLU A 232 -14.31 -14.76 37.58
CA GLU A 232 -13.65 -15.98 37.12
C GLU A 232 -14.53 -16.63 36.06
N ILE A 233 -14.04 -16.64 34.82
CA ILE A 233 -14.72 -17.35 33.74
C ILE A 233 -14.23 -18.80 33.74
N PRO A 234 -15.12 -19.80 33.80
CA PRO A 234 -14.77 -21.20 33.62
C PRO A 234 -14.03 -21.41 32.29
N ASN A 235 -12.97 -22.20 32.36
CA ASN A 235 -11.83 -22.27 31.45
C ASN A 235 -12.13 -22.84 30.03
N GLU A 236 -13.37 -22.85 29.56
CA GLU A 236 -13.75 -23.68 28.39
C GLU A 236 -14.39 -22.93 27.21
N PHE A 237 -14.72 -21.62 27.33
CA PHE A 237 -15.46 -20.94 26.24
C PHE A 237 -15.00 -19.51 25.85
N GLN A 238 -13.85 -19.01 26.31
CA GLN A 238 -13.43 -17.61 26.07
C GLN A 238 -12.31 -17.34 25.05
N LEU A 239 -12.06 -18.28 24.13
CA LEU A 239 -11.00 -18.16 23.12
C LEU A 239 -11.52 -18.10 21.67
N LYS A 240 -12.60 -17.36 21.42
CA LYS A 240 -13.18 -17.26 20.07
C LYS A 240 -13.34 -15.80 19.66
N PHE A 241 -12.63 -15.41 18.60
CA PHE A 241 -12.79 -14.21 17.75
C PHE A 241 -11.70 -13.12 17.75
N PRO A 242 -11.34 -12.40 18.83
CA PRO A 242 -10.44 -11.24 18.71
C PRO A 242 -8.98 -11.60 18.38
N ILE A 243 -8.51 -12.75 18.87
CA ILE A 243 -7.16 -13.27 18.63
C ILE A 243 -6.98 -13.73 17.17
N ILE A 244 -8.08 -14.14 16.51
CA ILE A 244 -8.04 -14.65 15.14
C ILE A 244 -7.76 -13.50 14.15
N LEU A 245 -8.46 -12.37 14.26
CA LEU A 245 -8.32 -11.27 13.31
C LEU A 245 -6.92 -10.63 13.35
N GLY A 246 -6.40 -10.35 14.55
CA GLY A 246 -5.03 -9.83 14.70
C GLY A 246 -3.96 -10.78 14.16
N TRP A 247 -4.16 -12.09 14.32
CA TRP A 247 -3.27 -13.10 13.75
C TRP A 247 -3.36 -13.20 12.22
N VAL A 248 -4.57 -13.16 11.65
CA VAL A 248 -4.80 -13.14 10.19
C VAL A 248 -4.17 -11.91 9.55
N ILE A 249 -4.35 -10.73 10.13
CA ILE A 249 -3.72 -9.48 9.68
C ILE A 249 -2.19 -9.64 9.67
N LYS A 250 -1.62 -10.13 10.78
CA LYS A 250 -0.18 -10.37 10.89
C LYS A 250 0.31 -11.35 9.83
N GLN A 251 -0.42 -12.44 9.59
CA GLN A 251 -0.05 -13.41 8.56
C GLN A 251 -0.03 -12.77 7.18
N ARG A 252 -1.09 -12.05 6.79
CA ARG A 252 -1.16 -11.32 5.52
C ARG A 252 0.00 -10.33 5.36
N MET A 253 0.35 -9.58 6.42
CA MET A 253 1.51 -8.68 6.41
C MET A 253 2.81 -9.45 6.18
N MET A 254 3.02 -10.58 6.86
CA MET A 254 4.24 -11.38 6.74
C MET A 254 4.40 -12.03 5.36
N GLU A 255 3.30 -12.33 4.68
CA GLU A 255 3.29 -12.89 3.33
C GLU A 255 3.46 -11.81 2.25
N HIS A 256 3.12 -10.56 2.55
CA HIS A 256 3.17 -9.47 1.59
C HIS A 256 4.63 -9.07 1.25
N PRO A 257 4.99 -8.94 -0.05
CA PRO A 257 6.38 -8.69 -0.50
C PRO A 257 6.97 -7.40 0.07
N LEU A 258 6.13 -6.38 0.28
CA LEU A 258 6.56 -5.10 0.86
C LEU A 258 7.13 -5.21 2.28
N PHE A 259 6.74 -6.24 3.04
CA PHE A 259 7.24 -6.48 4.40
C PHE A 259 8.53 -7.30 4.43
N GLN A 260 9.01 -7.78 3.28
CA GLN A 260 10.27 -8.49 3.19
C GLN A 260 11.44 -7.52 3.31
N PRO A 261 12.49 -7.84 4.09
CA PRO A 261 13.65 -6.95 4.25
C PRO A 261 14.46 -6.80 2.96
N PHE A 262 14.36 -7.78 2.06
CA PHE A 262 15.08 -7.83 0.80
C PHE A 262 14.15 -8.23 -0.33
N ILE A 263 14.40 -7.67 -1.50
CA ILE A 263 13.83 -8.08 -2.78
C ILE A 263 14.78 -9.10 -3.40
N ARG A 264 14.22 -10.19 -3.92
CA ARG A 264 14.95 -11.23 -4.64
C ARG A 264 14.04 -11.79 -5.73
N LEU A 265 14.60 -12.04 -6.91
CA LEU A 265 13.93 -12.81 -7.94
C LEU A 265 14.15 -14.29 -7.70
N GLU A 266 13.09 -15.07 -7.89
CA GLU A 266 13.23 -16.52 -7.92
C GLU A 266 14.21 -16.93 -9.03
N GLN A 267 14.98 -17.98 -8.77
CA GLN A 267 15.88 -18.52 -9.78
C GLN A 267 15.08 -19.32 -10.80
N VAL A 268 15.26 -19.00 -12.08
CA VAL A 268 14.76 -19.82 -13.17
C VAL A 268 15.43 -21.19 -13.07
N LYS A 269 14.64 -22.25 -12.87
CA LYS A 269 15.15 -23.62 -12.90
C LYS A 269 15.56 -23.92 -14.34
N THR A 270 16.87 -23.91 -14.59
CA THR A 270 17.48 -24.35 -15.85
C THR A 270 17.39 -25.86 -16.02
#